data_AF-A0A0R3RDR9-F1
#
_entry.id   AF-A0A0R3RDR9-F1
#
_cell.length_a   1.000
_cell.length_b   1.000
_cell.length_c   1.000
_cell.angle_alpha   90.00
_cell.angle_beta   90.00
_cell.angle_gamma   90.00
#
_symmetry.space_group_name_H-M   'P 1'
#
loop_
_entity.id
_entity.type
_entity.pdbx_description
1 polymer ?
#
loop_
_entity_poly.entity_id
_entity_poly.type
_entity_poly.pdbx_seq_one_letter_code
_entity_poly.pdbx_strand_id
1 'polypeptide(L)'
;LLTLASIFSPLLATIVSFSLAQWFGISITSINGFIPLLMIGIGVDDAFLLIHAWQDCASISDKRNRMASVITAAGPSISITTITNILAFAVGAITASPTVIFIIK
;
A
#
# COMPACT_ATOMS: atom_id res chain seq x y z
N LEU A 1 2.48 -7.44 16.52
CA LEU A 1 3.56 -6.46 16.22
C LEU A 1 3.81 -6.34 14.72
N LEU A 2 4.11 -7.44 14.01
CA LEU A 2 4.29 -7.43 12.55
C LEU A 2 3.10 -6.79 11.81
N THR A 3 1.87 -7.18 12.19
CA THR A 3 0.64 -6.62 11.59
C THR A 3 0.50 -5.12 11.82
N LEU A 4 0.78 -4.66 13.04
CA LEU A 4 0.71 -3.26 13.41
C LEU A 4 1.76 -2.43 12.65
N ALA A 5 2.98 -2.97 12.49
CA ALA A 5 4.06 -2.34 11.73
C ALA A 5 3.73 -2.28 10.23
N SER A 6 3.17 -3.35 9.66
CA SER A 6 2.72 -3.38 8.26
C SER A 6 1.59 -2.43 7.96
N ILE A 7 0.73 -2.09 8.93
CA ILE A 7 -0.36 -1.10 8.75
C ILE A 7 0.16 0.32 8.97
N PHE A 8 0.99 0.55 10.01
CA PHE A 8 1.50 1.89 10.32
C PHE A 8 2.44 2.44 9.24
N SER A 9 3.27 1.59 8.64
CA SER A 9 4.24 2.00 7.61
C SER A 9 3.60 2.66 6.38
N PRO A 10 2.61 2.06 5.68
CA PRO A 10 1.94 2.69 4.55
C PRO A 10 1.11 3.92 4.94
N LEU A 11 0.62 3.98 6.17
CA LEU A 11 -0.12 5.14 6.70
C LEU A 11 0.81 6.36 6.88
N LEU A 12 1.99 6.16 7.44
CA LEU A 12 3.03 7.19 7.50
C LEU A 12 3.52 7.60 6.10
N ALA A 13 3.73 6.62 5.21
CA ALA A 13 4.20 6.89 3.84
C ALA A 13 3.18 7.72 3.03
N THR A 14 1.87 7.46 3.19
CA THR A 14 0.83 8.26 2.53
C THR A 14 0.79 9.69 3.06
N ILE A 15 0.82 9.89 4.37
CA ILE A 15 0.85 11.23 4.97
C ILE A 15 2.05 12.03 4.46
N VAL A 16 3.23 11.43 4.41
CA VAL A 16 4.44 12.08 3.88
C VAL A 16 4.29 12.39 2.39
N SER A 17 3.75 11.47 1.60
CA SER A 17 3.52 11.67 0.16
C SER A 17 2.54 12.81 -0.12
N PHE A 18 1.45 12.91 0.64
CA PHE A 18 0.50 14.02 0.54
C PHE A 18 1.11 15.36 0.94
N SER A 19 1.86 15.36 2.04
CA SER A 19 2.55 16.55 2.53
C SER A 19 3.58 17.07 1.52
N LEU A 20 4.32 16.15 0.89
CA LEU A 20 5.30 16.47 -0.15
C LEU A 20 4.63 16.94 -1.45
N ALA A 21 3.52 16.30 -1.87
CA ALA A 21 2.75 16.72 -3.03
C ALA A 21 2.18 18.14 -2.88
N GLN A 22 1.70 18.48 -1.67
CA GLN A 22 1.23 19.82 -1.36
C GLN A 22 2.38 20.85 -1.35
N TRP A 23 3.59 20.45 -0.94
CA TRP A 23 4.77 21.30 -1.04
C TRP A 23 5.16 21.61 -2.49
N PHE A 24 4.95 20.68 -3.43
CA PHE A 24 5.11 20.89 -4.87
C PHE A 24 3.94 21.67 -5.53
N GLY A 25 2.96 22.14 -4.75
CA GLY A 25 1.84 22.96 -5.26
C GLY A 25 0.71 22.15 -5.91
N ILE A 26 0.63 20.84 -5.67
CA ILE A 26 -0.47 20.00 -6.15
C ILE A 26 -1.67 20.19 -5.21
N SER A 27 -2.79 20.68 -5.74
CA SER A 27 -4.02 20.86 -4.96
C SER A 27 -4.64 19.52 -4.58
N ILE A 28 -4.74 19.26 -3.28
CA ILE A 28 -5.45 18.10 -2.74
C ILE A 28 -6.96 18.31 -2.97
N THR A 29 -7.57 17.44 -3.77
CA THR A 29 -9.00 17.51 -4.08
C THR A 29 -9.79 16.62 -3.12
N SER A 30 -11.09 16.82 -2.96
CA SER A 30 -11.93 16.02 -2.04
C SER A 30 -11.85 14.50 -2.28
N ILE A 31 -11.56 14.08 -3.51
CA ILE A 31 -11.35 12.66 -3.86
C ILE A 31 -10.12 12.06 -3.16
N ASN A 32 -9.07 12.87 -2.93
CA ASN A 32 -7.83 12.44 -2.28
C ASN A 32 -8.04 12.11 -0.79
N GLY A 33 -9.14 12.60 -0.18
CA GLY A 33 -9.51 12.26 1.20
C GLY A 33 -9.81 10.77 1.42
N PHE A 34 -10.12 10.02 0.35
CA PHE A 34 -10.34 8.57 0.41
C PHE A 34 -9.04 7.74 0.30
N ILE A 35 -7.93 8.34 -0.12
CA ILE A 35 -6.66 7.63 -0.32
C ILE A 35 -6.10 7.04 0.98
N PRO A 36 -6.15 7.72 2.15
CA PRO A 36 -5.74 7.10 3.42
C PRO A 36 -6.56 5.86 3.78
N LEU A 37 -7.87 5.89 3.51
CA LEU A 37 -8.77 4.75 3.74
C LEU A 37 -8.44 3.57 2.81
N LEU A 38 -8.20 3.85 1.53
CA LEU A 38 -7.75 2.86 0.54
C LEU A 38 -6.42 2.21 0.94
N MET A 39 -5.45 3.00 1.42
CA MET A 39 -4.15 2.46 1.81
C MET A 39 -4.17 1.61 3.08
N ILE A 40 -5.09 1.87 4.01
CA ILE A 40 -5.34 0.94 5.12
C ILE A 40 -5.85 -0.39 4.58
N GLY A 41 -6.78 -0.38 3.62
CA GLY A 41 -7.31 -1.60 3.00
C GLY A 41 -6.22 -2.44 2.34
N ILE A 42 -5.36 -1.81 1.55
CA ILE A 42 -4.22 -2.47 0.89
C ILE A 42 -3.23 -3.02 1.92
N GLY A 43 -2.85 -2.21 2.92
CA GLY A 43 -1.88 -2.63 3.94
C GLY A 43 -2.38 -3.77 4.84
N VAL A 44 -3.70 -3.85 5.08
CA VAL A 44 -4.31 -4.95 5.82
C VAL A 44 -4.32 -6.24 5.00
N ASP A 45 -4.61 -6.18 3.69
CA ASP A 45 -4.56 -7.33 2.78
C ASP A 45 -3.17 -7.98 2.75
N ASP A 46 -2.13 -7.17 2.53
CA ASP A 46 -0.74 -7.62 2.53
C ASP A 46 -0.31 -8.19 3.91
N ALA A 47 -0.80 -7.59 5.00
CA ALA A 47 -0.52 -8.08 6.34
C ALA A 47 -1.17 -9.46 6.61
N PHE A 48 -2.41 -9.68 6.16
CA PHE A 48 -3.07 -10.99 6.29
C PHE A 48 -2.34 -12.07 5.48
N LEU A 49 -1.94 -11.74 4.26
CA LEU A 49 -1.17 -12.66 3.41
C LEU A 49 0.17 -13.05 4.07
N LEU A 50 0.87 -12.08 4.67
CA LEU A 50 2.13 -12.33 5.38
C LEU A 50 1.93 -13.19 6.65
N ILE A 51 0.87 -12.96 7.43
CA ILE A 51 0.53 -13.79 8.60
C ILE A 51 0.22 -15.21 8.17
N HIS A 52 -0.55 -15.38 7.09
CA HIS A 52 -0.93 -16.69 6.59
C HIS A 52 0.30 -17.50 6.18
N ALA A 53 1.20 -16.91 5.39
CA ALA A 53 2.46 -17.54 5.04
C ALA A 53 3.36 -17.84 6.25
N TRP A 54 3.34 -16.95 7.26
CA TRP A 54 4.07 -17.15 8.51
C TRP A 54 3.51 -18.30 9.38
N GLN A 55 2.21 -18.57 9.30
CA GLN A 55 1.56 -19.71 9.93
C GLN A 55 1.86 -21.01 9.17
N ASP A 56 1.85 -20.98 7.85
CA ASP A 56 2.20 -22.14 7.01
C ASP A 56 3.66 -22.58 7.24
N CYS A 57 4.57 -21.63 7.46
CA CYS A 57 5.98 -21.92 7.78
C CYS A 57 6.24 -22.12 9.28
N ALA A 58 5.22 -22.32 10.12
CA ALA A 58 5.39 -22.46 11.57
C ALA A 58 6.19 -23.72 11.98
N SER A 59 6.30 -24.71 11.10
CA SER A 59 7.09 -25.92 11.29
C SER A 59 8.60 -25.69 11.30
N ILE A 60 9.08 -24.55 10.77
CA ILE A 60 10.50 -24.21 10.73
C ILE A 60 10.90 -23.58 12.07
N SER A 61 11.74 -24.28 12.83
CA SER A 61 12.20 -23.86 14.16
C SER A 61 13.17 -22.68 14.12
N ASP A 62 14.02 -22.61 13.09
CA ASP A 62 14.96 -21.51 12.90
C ASP A 62 14.26 -20.27 12.33
N LYS A 63 14.29 -19.17 13.09
CA LYS A 63 13.61 -17.91 12.76
C LYS A 63 14.14 -17.28 11.47
N ARG A 64 15.44 -17.42 11.19
CA ARG A 64 16.04 -16.81 9.99
C ARG A 64 15.61 -17.57 8.74
N ASN A 65 15.72 -18.90 8.76
CA ASN A 65 15.26 -19.74 7.65
C ASN A 65 13.74 -19.64 7.46
N ARG A 66 12.97 -19.55 8.54
CA ARG A 66 11.53 -19.35 8.48
C ARG A 66 11.16 -18.04 7.79
N MET A 67 11.83 -16.94 8.12
CA MET A 67 11.57 -15.65 7.46
C MET A 67 11.94 -15.69 5.97
N ALA A 68 13.04 -16.35 5.60
CA ALA A 68 13.41 -16.54 4.20
C ALA A 68 12.33 -17.33 3.44
N SER A 69 11.87 -18.46 3.98
CA SER A 69 10.81 -19.26 3.36
C SER A 69 9.49 -18.50 3.22
N VAL A 70 9.12 -17.71 4.24
CA VAL A 70 7.89 -16.88 4.21
C VAL A 70 7.98 -15.82 3.11
N ILE A 71 9.13 -15.15 2.96
CA ILE A 71 9.35 -14.17 1.90
C ILE A 71 9.35 -14.85 0.53
N THR A 72 9.94 -16.04 0.39
CA THR A 72 9.93 -16.78 -0.89
C THR A 72 8.53 -17.25 -1.27
N ALA A 73 7.68 -17.62 -0.30
CA ALA A 73 6.32 -18.08 -0.55
C ALA A 73 5.32 -16.91 -0.78
N ALA A 74 5.34 -15.88 0.07
CA ALA A 74 4.39 -14.76 0.01
C ALA A 74 4.85 -13.61 -0.88
N GLY A 75 6.17 -13.44 -1.05
CA GLY A 75 6.77 -12.31 -1.78
C GLY A 75 6.27 -12.14 -3.22
N PRO A 76 6.13 -13.21 -4.02
CA PRO A 76 5.59 -13.10 -5.38
C PRO A 76 4.15 -12.54 -5.39
N SER A 77 3.28 -13.02 -4.51
CA SER A 77 1.90 -12.51 -4.39
C SER A 77 1.88 -11.04 -3.99
N ILE A 78 2.59 -10.66 -2.92
CA ILE A 78 2.66 -9.25 -2.47
C ILE A 78 3.19 -8.34 -3.59
N SER A 79 4.16 -8.81 -4.36
CA SER A 79 4.72 -8.04 -5.48
C SER A 79 3.70 -7.81 -6.59
N ILE A 80 2.91 -8.84 -6.95
CA ILE A 80 1.84 -8.71 -7.94
C ILE A 80 0.77 -7.73 -7.46
N THR A 81 0.33 -7.84 -6.21
CA THR A 81 -0.66 -6.92 -5.63
C THR A 81 -0.12 -5.49 -5.63
N THR A 82 1.14 -5.31 -5.25
CA THR A 82 1.81 -4.00 -5.23
C THR A 82 1.91 -3.39 -6.62
N ILE A 83 2.34 -4.16 -7.64
CA ILE A 83 2.41 -3.68 -9.03
C ILE A 83 1.02 -3.28 -9.53
N THR A 84 0.01 -4.10 -9.23
CA THR A 84 -1.37 -3.81 -9.62
C THR A 84 -1.87 -2.53 -8.95
N ASN A 85 -1.59 -2.33 -7.66
CA ASN A 85 -1.93 -1.10 -6.93
C ASN A 85 -1.24 0.13 -7.55
N ILE A 86 0.05 0.04 -7.89
CA ILE A 86 0.77 1.13 -8.56
C ILE A 86 0.12 1.46 -9.91
N LEU A 87 -0.20 0.45 -10.72
CA LEU A 87 -0.86 0.65 -12.01
C LEU A 87 -2.25 1.28 -11.85
N ALA A 88 -3.04 0.81 -10.88
CA ALA A 88 -4.37 1.36 -10.60
C ALA A 88 -4.28 2.84 -10.19
N PHE A 89 -3.33 3.21 -9.32
CA PHE A 89 -3.11 4.60 -8.96
C PHE A 89 -2.52 5.43 -10.10
N ALA A 90 -1.64 4.87 -10.93
CA ALA A 90 -1.07 5.54 -12.10
C ALA A 90 -2.14 5.83 -13.16
N VAL A 91 -2.98 4.85 -13.49
CA VAL A 91 -4.13 5.04 -14.38
C VAL A 91 -5.12 6.01 -13.77
N GLY A 92 -5.36 5.93 -12.45
CA GLY A 92 -6.17 6.90 -11.72
C GLY A 92 -5.63 8.33 -11.84
N ALA A 93 -4.31 8.51 -11.72
CA ALA A 93 -3.67 9.81 -11.84
C ALA A 93 -3.70 10.37 -13.28
N ILE A 94 -3.49 9.51 -14.28
CA ILE A 94 -3.55 9.92 -15.70
C ILE A 94 -4.99 10.25 -16.11
N THR A 95 -5.95 9.44 -15.67
CA THR A 95 -7.39 9.63 -15.97
C THR A 95 -7.98 10.78 -15.14
N ALA A 96 -7.35 11.18 -14.04
CA ALA A 96 -7.79 12.33 -13.22
C ALA A 96 -7.62 13.71 -13.90
N SER A 97 -7.19 13.77 -15.16
CA SER A 97 -7.15 15.00 -15.98
C SER A 97 -8.43 15.16 -16.83
N PRO A 98 -8.97 16.36 -17.14
CA PRO A 98 -8.93 17.69 -16.53
C PRO A 98 -10.35 18.14 -16.08
N THR A 99 -11.29 17.22 -15.87
CA THR A 99 -12.71 17.55 -15.64
C THR A 99 -12.94 18.32 -14.34
N VAL A 100 -12.12 18.07 -13.30
CA VAL A 100 -12.22 18.81 -12.04
C VAL A 100 -11.71 20.25 -12.16
N ILE A 101 -10.75 20.53 -13.05
CA ILE A 101 -10.28 21.90 -13.32
C ILE A 101 -11.35 22.71 -14.09
N PHE A 102 -12.18 22.05 -14.90
CA PHE A 102 -13.25 22.71 -15.65
C PHE A 102 -14.52 22.98 -14.82
N ILE A 103 -14.78 22.21 -13.76
CA ILE A 103 -15.96 22.37 -12.89
C ILE A 103 -15.77 23.46 -11.82
N ILE A 104 -14.53 23.90 -11.56
CA ILE A 104 -14.22 24.95 -10.57
C ILE A 104 -13.82 26.27 -11.26
N LYS A 105 -14.13 26.44 -12.55
CA LYS A 105 -13.96 27.70 -13.27
C LYS A 105 -15.30 28.34 -13.58
#